data_AF-A0A7G8GUR9-F1
#
_entry.id   AF-A0A7G8GUR9-F1
#
_cell.length_a   1.000
_cell.length_b   1.000
_cell.length_c   1.000
_cell.angle_alpha   90.00
_cell.angle_beta   90.00
_cell.angle_gamma   90.00
#
_symmetry.space_group_name_H-M   'P 1'
#
loop_
_entity.id
_entity.type
_entity.pdbx_description
1 polymer ?
#
loop_
_entity_poly.entity_id
_entity_poly.type
_entity_poly.pdbx_seq_one_letter_code
_entity_poly.pdbx_strand_id
1 'polypeptide(L)'
;MRDQFTFDSLLPPDLADALELIQQSLPTDPLSATGTLLTGYSGLLKIGTRVAQDHQYSVPCNAFWANVGYSGQGKSPIHQKLIRDPAAAIRLMHKHQHENAIERWLKDTEGMKKDDKPPKPRPRFPHVGGNYSPEALDIQLDLHEKDGLGALISKDEMSGLLQSLESDTKRGRGTGEAQLLELFDGNGNLSLRVEGQRQYERCHVSLYGNIQPKVLRRAIAGDDPTGKFARVLFNRLPAQCAEWSYDDPTDQEREAYARAQKVLERYAIELHKQQPDTVEVSREARCLLLDWFKPQQAKAIDPNISELCDHCWARPTLMLCGGPGFCTTCTTSTLQRGSCG
;
A
#
# COMPACT_ATOMS: atom_id res chain seq x y z
N MET A 1 18.99 16.16 3.02
CA MET A 1 18.16 15.29 3.90
C MET A 1 17.92 13.94 3.24
N ARG A 2 17.64 13.87 1.93
CA ARG A 2 17.61 12.58 1.20
C ARG A 2 18.92 11.81 1.24
N ASP A 3 20.04 12.52 1.27
CA ASP A 3 21.40 11.96 1.31
C ASP A 3 21.71 11.20 2.62
N GLN A 4 20.84 11.31 3.64
CA GLN A 4 20.97 10.54 4.89
C GLN A 4 20.45 9.10 4.73
N PHE A 5 19.69 8.81 3.68
CA PHE A 5 19.15 7.48 3.42
C PHE A 5 20.07 6.74 2.46
N THR A 6 20.79 5.75 2.98
CA THR A 6 21.59 4.80 2.19
C THR A 6 20.93 3.42 2.22
N PHE A 7 21.21 2.57 1.24
CA PHE A 7 20.67 1.20 1.23
C PHE A 7 21.08 0.43 2.49
N ASP A 8 22.35 0.51 2.87
CA ASP A 8 22.89 -0.15 4.08
C ASP A 8 22.23 0.30 5.39
N SER A 9 21.74 1.53 5.43
CA SER A 9 21.03 2.06 6.60
C SER A 9 19.58 1.59 6.69
N LEU A 10 19.00 1.14 5.56
CA LEU A 10 17.58 0.85 5.43
C LEU A 10 17.27 -0.65 5.31
N LEU A 11 18.21 -1.45 4.80
CA LEU A 11 17.99 -2.84 4.43
C LEU A 11 19.13 -3.73 4.94
N PRO A 12 18.87 -5.03 5.15
CA PRO A 12 19.93 -6.01 5.37
C PRO A 12 20.98 -5.96 4.24
N PRO A 13 22.28 -6.20 4.52
CA PRO A 13 23.35 -5.96 3.55
C PRO A 13 23.16 -6.64 2.20
N ASP A 14 22.73 -7.90 2.18
CA ASP A 14 22.56 -8.63 0.92
C ASP A 14 21.37 -8.11 0.08
N LEU A 15 20.32 -7.63 0.75
CA LEU A 15 19.18 -6.99 0.09
C LEU A 15 19.52 -5.56 -0.36
N ALA A 16 20.33 -4.85 0.42
CA ALA A 16 20.84 -3.53 0.09
C ALA A 16 21.67 -3.59 -1.21
N ASP A 17 22.69 -4.46 -1.27
CA ASP A 17 23.54 -4.67 -2.44
C ASP A 17 22.71 -5.05 -3.68
N ALA A 18 21.77 -5.99 -3.52
CA ALA A 18 20.94 -6.45 -4.62
C ALA A 18 19.98 -5.37 -5.14
N LEU A 19 19.37 -4.59 -4.24
CA LEU A 19 18.50 -3.48 -4.62
C LEU A 19 19.30 -2.37 -5.30
N GLU A 20 20.47 -2.02 -4.76
CA GLU A 20 21.36 -1.02 -5.33
C GLU A 20 21.75 -1.37 -6.77
N LEU A 21 22.12 -2.63 -7.03
CA LEU A 21 22.46 -3.08 -8.39
C LEU A 21 21.27 -3.00 -9.34
N ILE A 22 20.07 -3.41 -8.91
CA ILE A 22 18.88 -3.42 -9.75
C ILE A 22 18.40 -2.01 -10.08
N GLN A 23 18.54 -1.09 -9.13
CA GLN A 23 18.05 0.28 -9.28
C GLN A 23 19.00 1.20 -10.06
N GLN A 24 20.26 0.84 -10.30
CA GLN A 24 21.24 1.68 -11.05
C GLN A 24 20.68 2.20 -12.39
N SER A 25 19.87 1.38 -13.07
CA SER A 25 19.23 1.73 -14.35
C SER A 25 17.92 2.53 -14.22
N LEU A 26 17.47 2.82 -13.01
CA LEU A 26 16.18 3.43 -12.69
C LEU A 26 16.38 4.85 -12.14
N PRO A 27 15.44 5.78 -12.41
CA PRO A 27 15.49 7.13 -11.87
C PRO A 27 14.95 7.16 -10.43
N THR A 28 15.65 6.47 -9.53
CA THR A 28 15.32 6.32 -8.11
C THR A 28 16.53 6.64 -7.24
N ASP A 29 16.28 7.20 -6.06
CA ASP A 29 17.26 7.28 -4.97
C ASP A 29 17.04 6.12 -3.98
N PRO A 30 17.93 5.88 -3.00
CA PRO A 30 17.80 4.77 -2.07
C PRO A 30 16.46 4.74 -1.33
N LEU A 31 15.95 5.91 -0.94
CA LEU A 31 14.64 6.05 -0.31
C LEU A 31 13.50 5.63 -1.25
N SER A 32 13.49 6.10 -2.49
CA SER A 32 12.43 5.77 -3.47
C SER A 32 12.41 4.29 -3.81
N ALA A 33 13.58 3.70 -4.05
CA ALA A 33 13.73 2.28 -4.37
C ALA A 33 13.28 1.40 -3.20
N THR A 34 13.78 1.71 -1.99
CA THR A 34 13.46 0.95 -0.78
C THR A 34 11.98 1.04 -0.43
N GLY A 35 11.40 2.24 -0.39
CA GLY A 35 9.98 2.42 -0.08
C GLY A 35 9.06 1.70 -1.07
N THR A 36 9.44 1.69 -2.36
CA THR A 36 8.71 0.95 -3.40
C THR A 36 8.77 -0.56 -3.19
N LEU A 37 9.98 -1.11 -2.96
CA LEU A 37 10.18 -2.54 -2.71
C LEU A 37 9.42 -3.01 -1.47
N LEU A 38 9.58 -2.29 -0.35
CA LEU A 38 8.93 -2.61 0.92
C LEU A 38 7.41 -2.54 0.83
N THR A 39 6.85 -1.63 0.01
CA THR A 39 5.41 -1.60 -0.24
C THR A 39 4.95 -2.86 -0.99
N GLY A 40 5.72 -3.30 -1.99
CA GLY A 40 5.46 -4.55 -2.69
C GLY A 40 5.49 -5.76 -1.75
N TYR A 41 6.48 -5.82 -0.87
CA TYR A 41 6.63 -6.87 0.13
C TYR A 41 5.57 -6.86 1.21
N SER A 42 5.14 -5.69 1.65
CA SER A 42 4.07 -5.54 2.63
C SER A 42 2.79 -6.25 2.16
N GLY A 43 2.40 -6.11 0.89
CA GLY A 43 1.24 -6.83 0.34
C GLY A 43 1.39 -8.35 0.24
N LEU A 44 2.56 -8.92 0.55
CA LEU A 44 2.80 -10.37 0.61
C LEU A 44 2.71 -10.94 2.02
N LEU A 45 2.73 -10.09 3.06
CA LEU A 45 2.62 -10.48 4.46
C LEU A 45 1.26 -11.13 4.74
N LYS A 46 1.21 -11.93 5.82
CA LYS A 46 -0.02 -12.58 6.25
C LYS A 46 -0.93 -11.63 7.02
N ILE A 47 -2.23 -11.89 6.95
CA ILE A 47 -3.20 -11.20 7.80
C ILE A 47 -2.84 -11.46 9.27
N GLY A 48 -2.75 -10.38 10.05
CA GLY A 48 -2.32 -10.43 11.44
C GLY A 48 -0.85 -10.06 11.67
N THR A 49 -0.05 -9.84 10.62
CA THR A 49 1.29 -9.26 10.80
C THR A 49 1.19 -7.79 11.18
N ARG A 50 1.83 -7.42 12.30
CA ARG A 50 1.72 -6.08 12.92
C ARG A 50 3.09 -5.54 13.34
N VAL A 51 3.18 -4.21 13.43
CA VAL A 51 4.27 -3.51 14.13
C VAL A 51 3.70 -2.92 15.41
N ALA A 52 4.34 -3.20 16.54
CA ALA A 52 3.98 -2.65 17.84
C ALA A 52 4.97 -1.57 18.26
N GLN A 53 4.45 -0.38 18.57
CA GLN A 53 5.25 0.65 19.23
C GLN A 53 5.45 0.27 20.70
N ASP A 54 4.41 -0.28 21.35
CA ASP A 54 4.46 -0.88 22.68
C ASP A 54 3.32 -1.90 22.84
N HIS A 55 3.11 -2.39 24.07
CA HIS A 55 2.06 -3.36 24.39
C HIS A 55 0.62 -2.84 24.21
N GLN A 56 0.41 -1.53 24.14
CA GLN A 56 -0.91 -0.89 24.00
C GLN A 56 -1.20 -0.50 22.56
N TYR A 57 -0.15 -0.22 21.78
CA TYR A 57 -0.28 0.33 20.46
C TYR A 57 0.44 -0.51 19.41
N SER A 58 -0.35 -1.10 18.51
CA SER A 58 0.13 -1.78 17.32
C SER A 58 -0.70 -1.41 16.10
N VAL A 59 -0.06 -1.44 14.93
CA VAL A 59 -0.67 -1.17 13.62
C VAL A 59 -0.41 -2.33 12.68
N PRO A 60 -1.29 -2.61 11.71
CA PRO A 60 -0.97 -3.56 10.65
C PRO A 60 0.24 -3.07 9.85
N CYS A 61 1.04 -3.99 9.32
CA CYS A 61 2.17 -3.63 8.44
C CYS A 61 1.73 -3.21 7.02
N ASN A 62 0.55 -2.59 6.87
CA ASN A 62 0.04 -2.11 5.59
C ASN A 62 0.86 -0.90 5.13
N ALA A 63 1.17 -0.84 3.84
CA ALA A 63 1.94 0.24 3.25
C ALA A 63 1.20 0.86 2.05
N PHE A 64 0.96 2.16 2.12
CA PHE A 64 0.30 2.91 1.06
C PHE A 64 1.31 3.91 0.51
N TRP A 65 1.79 3.66 -0.70
CA TRP A 65 2.91 4.37 -1.31
C TRP A 65 2.59 4.79 -2.74
N ALA A 66 2.92 6.04 -3.07
CA ALA A 66 2.74 6.58 -4.39
C ALA A 66 4.00 7.29 -4.88
N ASN A 67 4.59 6.80 -5.97
CA ASN A 67 5.69 7.47 -6.64
C ASN A 67 5.16 8.63 -7.50
N VAL A 68 5.70 9.83 -7.26
CA VAL A 68 5.33 11.07 -7.95
C VAL A 68 6.43 11.44 -8.93
N GLY A 69 6.17 11.23 -10.23
CA GLY A 69 7.16 11.46 -11.29
C GLY A 69 6.51 11.93 -12.59
N TYR A 70 7.26 12.70 -13.38
CA TYR A 70 6.82 13.18 -14.69
C TYR A 70 6.64 12.03 -15.70
N SER A 71 5.91 12.29 -16.78
CA SER A 71 5.82 11.32 -17.89
C SER A 71 7.23 11.03 -18.43
N GLY A 72 7.50 9.78 -18.80
CA GLY A 72 8.80 9.34 -19.31
C GLY A 72 9.88 9.06 -18.25
N GLN A 73 9.67 9.36 -16.96
CA GLN A 73 10.65 9.11 -15.89
C GLN A 73 10.69 7.65 -15.39
N GLY A 74 10.53 6.64 -16.25
CA GLY A 74 10.76 5.24 -15.83
C GLY A 74 9.87 4.67 -14.71
N LYS A 75 8.68 5.26 -14.44
CA LYS A 75 7.75 4.80 -13.39
C LYS A 75 7.29 3.33 -13.54
N SER A 76 7.00 2.91 -14.77
CA SER A 76 6.58 1.53 -15.04
C SER A 76 7.74 0.53 -14.91
N PRO A 77 8.97 0.81 -15.39
CA PRO A 77 10.17 0.02 -15.05
C PRO A 77 10.41 -0.15 -13.55
N ILE A 78 10.23 0.91 -12.74
CA ILE A 78 10.34 0.84 -11.29
C ILE A 78 9.34 -0.16 -10.72
N HIS A 79 8.06 -0.03 -11.10
CA HIS A 79 7.01 -0.96 -10.68
C HIS A 79 7.30 -2.41 -11.12
N GLN A 80 7.78 -2.61 -12.34
CA GLN A 80 8.11 -3.94 -12.85
C GLN A 80 9.25 -4.57 -12.03
N LYS A 81 10.40 -3.90 -11.94
CA LYS A 81 11.62 -4.45 -11.33
C LYS A 81 11.54 -4.60 -9.80
N LEU A 82 10.84 -3.68 -9.11
CA LEU A 82 10.85 -3.64 -7.65
C LEU A 82 9.60 -4.27 -7.00
N ILE A 83 8.54 -4.56 -7.76
CA ILE A 83 7.31 -5.15 -7.20
C ILE A 83 6.88 -6.37 -8.01
N ARG A 84 6.76 -6.26 -9.34
CA ARG A 84 6.19 -7.36 -10.14
C ARG A 84 7.16 -8.52 -10.32
N ASP A 85 8.43 -8.25 -10.57
CA ASP A 85 9.44 -9.30 -10.77
C ASP A 85 9.75 -10.05 -9.47
N PRO A 86 9.98 -9.38 -8.31
CA PRO A 86 10.24 -10.09 -7.05
C PRO A 86 9.08 -11.01 -6.63
N ALA A 87 7.83 -10.61 -6.89
CA ALA A 87 6.65 -11.39 -6.54
C ALA A 87 6.21 -12.39 -7.65
N ALA A 88 6.93 -12.49 -8.77
CA ALA A 88 6.49 -13.27 -9.94
C ALA A 88 6.29 -14.75 -9.61
N ALA A 89 7.21 -15.36 -8.86
CA ALA A 89 7.14 -16.76 -8.45
C ALA A 89 5.89 -17.05 -7.59
N ILE A 90 5.53 -16.13 -6.68
CA ILE A 90 4.36 -16.26 -5.82
C ILE A 90 3.08 -16.18 -6.65
N ARG A 91 2.98 -15.19 -7.56
CA ARG A 91 1.80 -15.10 -8.46
C ARG A 91 1.64 -16.35 -9.32
N LEU A 92 2.75 -16.89 -9.83
CA LEU A 92 2.73 -18.10 -10.64
C LEU A 92 2.31 -19.32 -9.82
N MET A 93 2.79 -19.44 -8.58
CA MET A 93 2.36 -20.48 -7.63
C MET A 93 0.84 -20.44 -7.42
N HIS A 94 0.27 -19.27 -7.08
CA HIS A 94 -1.18 -19.11 -6.88
C HIS A 94 -1.98 -19.40 -8.15
N LYS A 95 -1.45 -19.02 -9.33
CA LYS A 95 -2.06 -19.37 -10.62
C LYS A 95 -2.11 -20.89 -10.83
N HIS A 96 -1.00 -21.60 -10.63
CA HIS A 96 -0.96 -23.06 -10.77
C HIS A 96 -1.83 -23.78 -9.74
N GLN A 97 -1.86 -23.30 -8.49
CA GLN A 97 -2.77 -23.83 -7.48
C GLN A 97 -4.23 -23.70 -7.90
N HIS A 98 -4.60 -22.56 -8.50
CA HIS A 98 -5.94 -22.35 -9.02
C HIS A 98 -6.25 -23.26 -10.22
N GLU A 99 -5.33 -23.38 -11.19
CA GLU A 99 -5.47 -24.27 -12.35
C GLU A 99 -5.70 -25.72 -11.90
N ASN A 100 -4.86 -26.22 -10.98
CA ASN A 100 -5.00 -27.55 -10.40
C ASN A 100 -6.33 -27.73 -9.65
N ALA A 101 -6.80 -26.70 -8.93
CA ALA A 101 -8.08 -26.74 -8.23
C ALA A 101 -9.27 -26.79 -9.20
N ILE A 102 -9.19 -26.07 -10.32
CA ILE A 102 -10.21 -26.12 -11.38
C ILE A 102 -10.23 -27.50 -12.04
N GLU A 103 -9.09 -28.08 -12.36
CA GLU A 103 -9.02 -29.42 -12.95
C GLU A 103 -9.64 -30.48 -12.04
N ARG A 104 -9.35 -30.43 -10.73
CA ARG A 104 -9.97 -31.30 -9.73
C ARG A 104 -11.48 -31.10 -9.68
N TRP A 105 -11.93 -29.85 -9.57
CA TRP A 105 -13.36 -29.53 -9.55
C TRP A 105 -14.10 -30.00 -10.81
N LEU A 106 -13.47 -29.91 -11.99
CA LEU A 106 -14.08 -30.41 -13.23
C LEU A 106 -14.27 -31.92 -13.21
N LYS A 107 -13.28 -32.67 -12.73
CA LYS A 107 -13.37 -34.13 -12.57
C LYS A 107 -14.41 -34.53 -11.52
N ASP A 108 -14.39 -33.85 -10.38
CA ASP A 108 -15.29 -34.16 -9.26
C ASP A 108 -16.75 -33.81 -9.57
N THR A 109 -17.00 -32.86 -10.47
CA THR A 109 -18.35 -32.42 -10.85
C THR A 109 -18.82 -32.95 -12.20
N GLU A 110 -18.07 -33.86 -12.81
CA GLU A 110 -18.47 -34.55 -14.03
C GLU A 110 -19.71 -35.42 -13.73
N GLY A 111 -20.77 -35.24 -14.52
CA GLY A 111 -22.04 -35.95 -14.31
C GLY A 111 -22.95 -35.40 -13.19
N MET A 112 -22.50 -34.47 -12.36
CA MET A 112 -23.36 -33.79 -11.36
C MET A 112 -24.32 -32.81 -12.02
N LYS A 113 -25.55 -32.72 -11.51
CA LYS A 113 -26.51 -31.67 -11.91
C LYS A 113 -25.99 -30.31 -11.43
N LYS A 114 -26.32 -29.25 -12.19
CA LYS A 114 -25.81 -27.88 -11.95
C LYS A 114 -26.03 -27.40 -10.51
N ASP A 115 -27.16 -27.75 -9.91
CA ASP A 115 -27.54 -27.30 -8.57
C ASP A 115 -26.82 -28.07 -7.45
N ASP A 116 -26.32 -29.28 -7.76
CA ASP A 116 -25.57 -30.13 -6.82
C ASP A 116 -24.05 -29.86 -6.88
N LYS A 117 -23.58 -29.03 -7.82
CA LYS A 117 -22.15 -28.75 -7.97
C LYS A 117 -21.66 -27.83 -6.84
N PRO A 118 -20.56 -28.18 -6.15
CA PRO A 118 -19.91 -27.26 -5.23
C PRO A 118 -19.48 -25.98 -5.96
N PRO A 119 -19.33 -24.86 -5.23
CA PRO A 119 -18.93 -23.59 -5.83
C PRO A 119 -17.59 -23.74 -6.56
N LYS A 120 -17.53 -23.19 -7.78
CA LYS A 120 -16.32 -23.22 -8.59
C LYS A 120 -15.16 -22.54 -7.83
N PRO A 121 -13.97 -23.16 -7.75
CA PRO A 121 -12.80 -22.55 -7.14
C PRO A 121 -12.53 -21.16 -7.72
N ARG A 122 -12.14 -20.21 -6.86
CA ARG A 122 -11.80 -18.84 -7.26
C ARG A 122 -10.29 -18.62 -7.14
N PRO A 123 -9.68 -17.86 -8.07
CA PRO A 123 -8.25 -17.55 -8.00
C PRO A 123 -7.95 -16.64 -6.80
N ARG A 124 -6.74 -16.80 -6.25
CA ARG A 124 -6.16 -15.89 -5.25
C ARG A 124 -5.20 -14.95 -5.97
N PHE A 125 -5.38 -13.66 -5.76
CA PHE A 125 -4.49 -12.64 -6.35
C PHE A 125 -3.69 -11.93 -5.27
N PRO A 126 -2.44 -12.35 -4.98
CA PRO A 126 -1.57 -11.62 -4.06
C PRO A 126 -1.36 -10.17 -4.49
N HIS A 127 -1.23 -9.92 -5.80
CA HIS A 127 -1.21 -8.57 -6.36
C HIS A 127 -2.45 -8.36 -7.23
N VAL A 128 -3.32 -7.45 -6.81
CA VAL A 128 -4.54 -7.03 -7.52
C VAL A 128 -4.20 -5.85 -8.41
N GLY A 129 -4.48 -5.98 -9.71
CA GLY A 129 -4.32 -4.88 -10.66
C GLY A 129 -5.38 -3.78 -10.44
N GLY A 130 -5.11 -2.57 -10.91
CA GLY A 130 -5.95 -1.40 -10.66
C GLY A 130 -7.36 -1.37 -11.27
N ASN A 131 -7.80 -2.42 -11.97
CA ASN A 131 -9.15 -2.53 -12.54
C ASN A 131 -9.99 -3.51 -11.71
N TYR A 132 -10.47 -3.06 -10.56
CA TYR A 132 -11.39 -3.81 -9.71
C TYR A 132 -12.60 -2.96 -9.35
N SER A 133 -13.74 -3.61 -9.06
CA SER A 133 -14.85 -2.98 -8.36
C SER A 133 -14.73 -3.25 -6.86
N PRO A 134 -15.22 -2.35 -5.98
CA PRO A 134 -15.25 -2.59 -4.54
C PRO A 134 -15.81 -3.96 -4.16
N GLU A 135 -16.87 -4.38 -4.86
CA GLU A 135 -17.51 -5.69 -4.70
C GLU A 135 -16.62 -6.88 -5.01
N ALA A 136 -15.85 -6.78 -6.10
CA ALA A 136 -14.94 -7.83 -6.52
C ALA A 136 -13.75 -7.93 -5.56
N LEU A 137 -13.34 -6.79 -4.99
CA LEU A 137 -12.32 -6.75 -3.95
C LEU A 137 -12.81 -7.41 -2.66
N ASP A 138 -14.03 -7.10 -2.17
CA ASP A 138 -14.57 -7.73 -0.96
C ASP A 138 -14.61 -9.26 -1.08
N ILE A 139 -14.96 -9.78 -2.27
CA ILE A 139 -14.92 -11.22 -2.56
C ILE A 139 -13.50 -11.78 -2.46
N GLN A 140 -12.51 -11.05 -2.98
CA GLN A 140 -11.12 -11.48 -2.88
C GLN A 140 -10.62 -11.44 -1.44
N LEU A 141 -11.01 -10.42 -0.67
CA LEU A 141 -10.60 -10.27 0.72
C LEU A 141 -11.20 -11.33 1.64
N ASP A 142 -12.46 -11.74 1.43
CA ASP A 142 -13.05 -12.90 2.13
C ASP A 142 -12.28 -14.21 1.84
N LEU A 143 -11.85 -14.42 0.59
CA LEU A 143 -11.01 -15.58 0.25
C LEU A 143 -9.62 -15.49 0.88
N HIS A 144 -9.03 -14.30 0.90
CA HIS A 144 -7.72 -14.05 1.46
C HIS A 144 -7.72 -14.20 2.98
N GLU A 145 -8.77 -13.77 3.67
CA GLU A 145 -8.92 -13.97 5.11
C GLU A 145 -8.93 -15.45 5.48
N LYS A 146 -9.69 -16.26 4.74
CA LYS A 146 -9.75 -17.73 4.93
C LYS A 146 -8.38 -18.40 4.78
N ASP A 147 -7.56 -17.88 3.88
CA ASP A 147 -6.22 -18.41 3.59
C ASP A 147 -5.10 -17.66 4.36
N GLY A 148 -5.46 -16.65 5.17
CA GLY A 148 -4.53 -15.78 5.90
C GLY A 148 -3.63 -14.90 5.03
N LEU A 149 -4.00 -14.61 3.79
CA LEU A 149 -3.18 -13.91 2.80
C LEU A 149 -3.36 -12.39 2.83
N GLY A 150 -2.28 -11.64 2.65
CA GLY A 150 -2.36 -10.23 2.30
C GLY A 150 -2.50 -10.00 0.80
N ALA A 151 -2.80 -8.75 0.43
CA ALA A 151 -2.91 -8.29 -0.94
C ALA A 151 -2.18 -6.96 -1.18
N LEU A 152 -1.60 -6.80 -2.37
CA LEU A 152 -1.14 -5.52 -2.90
C LEU A 152 -2.11 -5.05 -3.99
N ILE A 153 -2.76 -3.91 -3.79
CA ILE A 153 -3.39 -3.17 -4.87
C ILE A 153 -2.30 -2.39 -5.59
N SER A 154 -2.02 -2.74 -6.84
CA SER A 154 -1.03 -2.03 -7.65
C SER A 154 -1.67 -1.33 -8.84
N LYS A 155 -1.48 -0.01 -8.92
CA LYS A 155 -2.00 0.82 -10.00
C LYS A 155 -0.93 1.71 -10.61
N ASP A 156 -0.52 1.36 -11.84
CA ASP A 156 0.50 2.12 -12.58
C ASP A 156 0.07 3.56 -12.91
N GLU A 157 -1.23 3.85 -12.78
CA GLU A 157 -1.75 5.22 -12.81
C GLU A 157 -2.79 5.42 -11.69
N MET A 158 -2.31 5.90 -10.54
CA MET A 158 -3.12 6.13 -9.35
C MET A 158 -4.21 7.19 -9.56
N SER A 159 -4.04 8.08 -10.55
CA SER A 159 -5.06 9.09 -10.88
C SER A 159 -6.41 8.45 -11.22
N GLY A 160 -6.42 7.30 -11.90
CA GLY A 160 -7.65 6.58 -12.20
C GLY A 160 -8.33 5.99 -10.96
N LEU A 161 -7.58 5.60 -9.92
CA LEU A 161 -8.16 5.20 -8.63
C LEU A 161 -8.79 6.42 -7.95
N LEU A 162 -8.05 7.52 -7.81
CA LEU A 162 -8.53 8.74 -7.18
C LEU A 162 -9.79 9.30 -7.86
N GLN A 163 -9.81 9.34 -9.20
CA GLN A 163 -10.98 9.76 -9.96
C GLN A 163 -12.18 8.82 -9.77
N SER A 164 -11.93 7.50 -9.69
CA SER A 164 -13.02 6.55 -9.45
C SER A 164 -13.65 6.75 -8.07
N LEU A 165 -12.85 7.00 -7.04
CA LEU A 165 -13.30 7.31 -5.69
C LEU A 165 -14.09 8.63 -5.67
N GLU A 166 -13.55 9.69 -6.27
CA GLU A 166 -14.24 10.98 -6.36
C GLU A 166 -15.58 10.86 -7.10
N SER A 167 -15.63 10.07 -8.17
CA SER A 167 -16.87 9.85 -8.93
C SER A 167 -17.91 9.05 -8.15
N ASP A 168 -17.49 8.10 -7.31
CA ASP A 168 -18.37 7.30 -6.46
C ASP A 168 -18.98 8.15 -5.34
N THR A 169 -18.16 9.02 -4.74
CA THR A 169 -18.59 10.00 -3.73
C THR A 169 -19.56 11.02 -4.34
N LYS A 170 -19.27 11.58 -5.54
CA LYS A 170 -20.17 12.50 -6.25
C LYS A 170 -21.52 11.88 -6.63
N ARG A 171 -21.57 10.57 -6.84
CA ARG A 171 -22.80 9.81 -7.11
C ARG A 171 -23.59 9.46 -5.83
N GLY A 172 -23.12 9.91 -4.66
CA GLY A 172 -23.79 9.70 -3.38
C GLY A 172 -23.63 8.30 -2.80
N ARG A 173 -22.74 7.47 -3.32
CA ARG A 173 -22.44 6.14 -2.75
C ARG A 173 -21.33 6.23 -1.70
N GLY A 174 -20.19 6.82 -2.05
CA GLY A 174 -19.02 6.96 -1.17
C GLY A 174 -18.41 5.63 -0.69
N THR A 175 -18.87 4.51 -1.24
CA THR A 175 -18.49 3.15 -0.84
C THR A 175 -17.02 2.85 -1.08
N GLY A 176 -16.46 3.30 -2.21
CA GLY A 176 -15.06 3.05 -2.51
C GLY A 176 -14.10 3.82 -1.60
N GLU A 177 -14.45 5.06 -1.23
CA GLU A 177 -13.62 5.89 -0.36
C GLU A 177 -13.63 5.37 1.08
N ALA A 178 -14.81 4.98 1.59
CA ALA A 178 -14.93 4.31 2.88
C ALA A 178 -14.14 2.98 2.92
N GLN A 179 -14.28 2.15 1.88
CA GLN A 179 -13.52 0.90 1.77
C GLN A 179 -12.01 1.18 1.81
N LEU A 180 -11.49 2.15 1.06
CA LEU A 180 -10.06 2.48 1.09
C LEU A 180 -9.54 2.83 2.49
N LEU A 181 -10.33 3.57 3.27
CA LEU A 181 -9.98 3.96 4.64
C LEU A 181 -9.97 2.73 5.57
N GLU A 182 -10.94 1.83 5.44
CA GLU A 182 -10.98 0.58 6.22
C GLU A 182 -9.80 -0.34 5.91
N LEU A 183 -9.43 -0.44 4.62
CA LEU A 183 -8.27 -1.22 4.16
C LEU A 183 -6.97 -0.72 4.77
N PHE A 184 -6.82 0.59 4.94
CA PHE A 184 -5.63 1.18 5.56
C PHE A 184 -5.45 0.70 7.01
N ASP A 185 -6.53 0.71 7.80
CA ASP A 185 -6.52 0.26 9.19
C ASP A 185 -6.44 -1.27 9.34
N GLY A 186 -6.62 -2.01 8.24
CA GLY A 186 -6.67 -3.48 8.23
C GLY A 186 -7.96 -4.04 8.83
N ASN A 187 -9.01 -3.21 8.89
CA ASN A 187 -10.30 -3.57 9.42
C ASN A 187 -11.11 -4.40 8.41
N GLY A 188 -12.04 -5.16 8.93
CA GLY A 188 -13.02 -5.91 8.15
C GLY A 188 -14.14 -5.04 7.58
N ASN A 189 -14.85 -5.58 6.60
CA ASN A 189 -16.07 -4.99 6.08
C ASN A 189 -17.19 -6.05 6.08
N LEU A 190 -18.38 -5.62 6.48
CA LEU A 190 -19.61 -6.40 6.42
C LEU A 190 -20.57 -5.76 5.41
N SER A 191 -20.73 -6.39 4.24
CA SER A 191 -21.72 -5.99 3.25
C SER A 191 -22.91 -6.94 3.25
N LEU A 192 -24.06 -6.45 3.72
CA LEU A 192 -25.34 -7.14 3.63
C LEU A 192 -25.96 -6.90 2.25
N ARG A 193 -25.99 -7.92 1.39
CA ARG A 193 -26.66 -7.88 0.08
C ARG A 193 -27.67 -9.01 -0.08
N VAL A 194 -28.64 -8.80 -0.97
CA VAL A 194 -29.73 -9.74 -1.29
C VAL A 194 -29.18 -11.04 -1.91
N GLU A 195 -28.08 -10.96 -2.68
CA GLU A 195 -27.41 -12.11 -3.31
C GLU A 195 -26.11 -12.50 -2.58
N GLY A 196 -26.28 -12.97 -1.33
CA GLY A 196 -25.20 -13.51 -0.50
C GLY A 196 -24.52 -12.48 0.40
N GLN A 197 -24.16 -12.93 1.60
CA GLN A 197 -23.40 -12.15 2.57
C GLN A 197 -21.92 -12.13 2.16
N ARG A 198 -21.31 -10.94 2.20
CA ARG A 198 -19.86 -10.77 2.01
C ARG A 198 -19.34 -10.16 3.30
N GLN A 199 -18.51 -10.92 3.98
CA GLN A 199 -17.97 -10.54 5.28
C GLN A 199 -16.52 -10.98 5.30
N TYR A 200 -15.66 -10.05 5.68
CA TYR A 200 -14.34 -10.37 6.22
C TYR A 200 -14.14 -9.52 7.48
N GLU A 201 -13.51 -10.08 8.50
CA GLU A 201 -13.30 -9.38 9.77
C GLU A 201 -11.96 -8.64 9.81
N ARG A 202 -10.98 -9.12 9.06
CA ARG A 202 -9.62 -8.58 9.00
C ARG A 202 -9.10 -8.64 7.57
N CYS A 203 -8.33 -7.63 7.20
CA CYS A 203 -7.60 -7.62 5.94
C CYS A 203 -6.17 -7.10 6.13
N HIS A 204 -5.29 -7.45 5.20
CA HIS A 204 -3.95 -6.88 5.08
C HIS A 204 -3.79 -6.44 3.64
N VAL A 205 -3.97 -5.15 3.41
CA VAL A 205 -3.93 -4.59 2.06
C VAL A 205 -2.95 -3.44 2.02
N SER A 206 -2.06 -3.52 1.04
CA SER A 206 -1.12 -2.46 0.72
C SER A 206 -1.47 -1.86 -0.63
N LEU A 207 -1.13 -0.58 -0.81
CA LEU A 207 -1.43 0.17 -2.01
C LEU A 207 -0.14 0.71 -2.60
N TYR A 208 0.14 0.33 -3.84
CA TYR A 208 1.18 0.96 -4.64
C TYR A 208 0.57 1.71 -5.82
N GLY A 209 1.07 2.92 -6.05
CA GLY A 209 0.68 3.69 -7.22
C GLY A 209 1.77 4.58 -7.80
N ASN A 210 1.53 5.01 -9.02
CA ASN A 210 2.32 5.99 -9.75
C ASN A 210 1.41 7.18 -10.10
N ILE A 211 1.86 8.42 -9.87
CA ILE A 211 1.09 9.62 -10.20
C ILE A 211 1.97 10.75 -10.74
N GLN A 212 1.39 11.59 -11.59
CA GLN A 212 2.10 12.76 -12.11
C GLN A 212 1.94 13.97 -11.16
N PRO A 213 2.97 14.82 -10.98
CA PRO A 213 2.91 15.97 -10.06
C PRO A 213 1.72 16.90 -10.31
N LYS A 214 1.39 17.21 -11.58
CA LYS A 214 0.27 18.09 -11.93
C LYS A 214 -1.08 17.47 -11.57
N VAL A 215 -1.21 16.16 -11.73
CA VAL A 215 -2.45 15.43 -11.44
C VAL A 215 -2.64 15.31 -9.92
N LEU A 216 -1.58 14.97 -9.20
CA LEU A 216 -1.59 14.96 -7.74
C LEU A 216 -1.97 16.32 -7.16
N ARG A 217 -1.36 17.41 -7.65
CA ARG A 217 -1.69 18.76 -7.22
C ARG A 217 -3.17 19.09 -7.41
N ARG A 218 -3.75 18.70 -8.55
CA ARG A 218 -5.19 18.90 -8.82
C ARG A 218 -6.07 18.06 -7.91
N ALA A 219 -5.68 16.83 -7.62
CA ALA A 219 -6.43 15.94 -6.74
C ALA A 219 -6.44 16.43 -5.28
N ILE A 220 -5.33 17.03 -4.83
CA ILE A 220 -5.18 17.56 -3.47
C ILE A 220 -5.70 19.00 -3.32
N ALA A 221 -5.86 19.77 -4.41
CA ALA A 221 -6.25 21.18 -4.34
C ALA A 221 -7.65 21.46 -3.75
N GLY A 222 -8.42 20.42 -3.40
CA GLY A 222 -9.68 20.54 -2.68
C GLY A 222 -9.54 20.20 -1.19
N ASP A 223 -10.67 20.21 -0.49
CA ASP A 223 -10.70 19.75 0.89
C ASP A 223 -10.54 18.22 0.98
N ASP A 224 -9.89 17.73 2.05
CA ASP A 224 -9.74 16.30 2.34
C ASP A 224 -10.36 15.94 3.69
N PRO A 225 -11.70 16.08 3.85
CA PRO A 225 -12.37 15.89 5.12
C PRO A 225 -12.28 14.46 5.65
N THR A 226 -12.08 13.49 4.76
CA THR A 226 -11.90 12.07 5.07
C THR A 226 -10.45 11.71 5.37
N GLY A 227 -9.50 12.60 5.07
CA GLY A 227 -8.08 12.39 5.24
C GLY A 227 -7.50 11.30 4.34
N LYS A 228 -8.12 11.01 3.19
CA LYS A 228 -7.69 9.90 2.29
C LYS A 228 -6.26 10.09 1.78
N PHE A 229 -5.83 11.33 1.54
CA PHE A 229 -4.47 11.60 1.08
C PHE A 229 -3.44 11.41 2.20
N ALA A 230 -3.83 11.61 3.46
CA ALA A 230 -2.97 11.40 4.61
C ALA A 230 -2.59 9.92 4.82
N ARG A 231 -3.34 8.97 4.22
CA ARG A 231 -3.04 7.53 4.28
C ARG A 231 -1.91 7.14 3.33
N VAL A 232 -1.62 7.95 2.32
CA VAL A 232 -0.67 7.61 1.25
C VAL A 232 0.62 8.41 1.39
N LEU A 233 1.75 7.71 1.42
CA LEU A 233 3.06 8.32 1.34
C LEU A 233 3.39 8.68 -0.12
N PHE A 234 3.33 9.98 -0.43
CA PHE A 234 3.68 10.50 -1.75
C PHE A 234 5.17 10.80 -1.85
N ASN A 235 5.90 9.94 -2.55
CA ASN A 235 7.33 10.07 -2.74
C ASN A 235 7.67 10.69 -4.10
N ARG A 236 8.25 11.90 -4.08
CA ARG A 236 8.70 12.56 -5.32
C ARG A 236 9.97 11.90 -5.84
N LEU A 237 9.90 11.26 -7.00
CA LEU A 237 11.08 10.66 -7.64
C LEU A 237 12.13 11.74 -7.96
N PRO A 238 13.43 11.41 -7.87
CA PRO A 238 14.47 12.33 -8.29
C PRO A 238 14.30 12.69 -9.76
N ALA A 239 14.57 13.95 -10.11
CA ALA A 239 14.53 14.41 -11.50
C ALA A 239 15.83 14.03 -12.22
N GLN A 240 16.07 12.73 -12.35
CA GLN A 240 17.25 12.16 -12.99
C GLN A 240 16.83 11.49 -14.31
N CYS A 241 17.71 11.61 -15.30
CA CYS A 241 17.62 10.76 -16.48
C CYS A 241 18.09 9.36 -16.07
N ALA A 242 17.47 8.33 -16.63
CA ALA A 242 18.01 6.98 -16.46
C ALA A 242 19.40 6.95 -17.12
N GLU A 243 20.38 6.41 -16.41
CA GLU A 243 21.75 6.24 -16.91
C GLU A 243 21.84 4.89 -17.62
N TRP A 244 22.15 4.95 -18.92
CA TRP A 244 22.19 3.78 -19.79
C TRP A 244 23.64 3.61 -20.25
N SER A 245 24.18 2.41 -20.12
CA SER A 245 25.50 2.10 -20.67
C SER A 245 25.43 2.03 -22.20
N TYR A 246 26.48 2.50 -22.87
CA TYR A 246 26.66 2.29 -24.30
C TYR A 246 27.20 0.89 -24.62
N ASP A 247 27.86 0.27 -23.65
CA ASP A 247 28.47 -1.05 -23.80
C ASP A 247 27.46 -2.15 -23.48
N ASP A 248 27.55 -3.26 -24.23
CA ASP A 248 26.82 -4.48 -23.90
C ASP A 248 27.29 -5.01 -22.54
N PRO A 249 26.36 -5.44 -21.65
CA PRO A 249 26.76 -5.97 -20.36
C PRO A 249 27.51 -7.29 -20.56
N THR A 250 28.63 -7.40 -19.86
CA THR A 250 29.46 -8.59 -19.77
C THR A 250 28.69 -9.76 -19.15
N ASP A 251 29.14 -10.99 -19.38
CA ASP A 251 28.54 -12.17 -18.76
C ASP A 251 28.56 -12.09 -17.22
N GLN A 252 29.62 -11.51 -16.65
CA GLN A 252 29.73 -11.30 -15.19
C GLN A 252 28.66 -10.33 -14.67
N GLU A 253 28.39 -9.22 -15.37
CA GLU A 253 27.34 -8.26 -15.00
C GLU A 253 25.94 -8.88 -15.14
N ARG A 254 25.71 -9.65 -16.22
CA ARG A 254 24.44 -10.38 -16.41
C ARG A 254 24.18 -11.36 -15.29
N GLU A 255 25.19 -12.13 -14.91
CA GLU A 255 25.10 -13.06 -13.78
C GLU A 255 24.89 -12.34 -12.45
N ALA A 256 25.59 -11.24 -12.21
CA ALA A 256 25.41 -10.43 -11.00
C ALA A 256 23.99 -9.88 -10.89
N TYR A 257 23.45 -9.35 -11.98
CA TYR A 257 22.08 -8.86 -12.04
C TYR A 257 21.06 -10.00 -11.81
N ALA A 258 21.26 -11.16 -12.43
CA ALA A 258 20.40 -12.32 -12.21
C ALA A 258 20.44 -12.81 -10.76
N ARG A 259 21.63 -12.80 -10.11
CA ARG A 259 21.77 -13.10 -8.67
C ARG A 259 21.02 -12.09 -7.81
N ALA A 260 21.14 -10.79 -8.10
CA ALA A 260 20.39 -9.76 -7.38
C ALA A 260 18.87 -9.96 -7.52
N GLN A 261 18.36 -10.27 -8.71
CA GLN A 261 16.94 -10.58 -8.89
C GLN A 261 16.49 -11.77 -8.03
N LYS A 262 17.35 -12.78 -7.90
CA LYS A 262 17.07 -13.94 -7.05
C LYS A 262 17.09 -13.61 -5.55
N VAL A 263 17.91 -12.67 -5.10
CA VAL A 263 17.86 -12.17 -3.72
C VAL A 263 16.50 -11.53 -3.44
N LEU A 264 16.03 -10.63 -4.30
CA LEU A 264 14.73 -9.96 -4.15
C LEU A 264 13.55 -10.97 -4.20
N GLU A 265 13.62 -11.95 -5.10
CA GLU A 265 12.63 -13.04 -5.17
C GLU A 265 12.64 -13.89 -3.89
N ARG A 266 13.82 -14.22 -3.35
CA ARG A 266 13.96 -15.00 -2.12
C ARG A 266 13.28 -14.30 -0.94
N TYR A 267 13.56 -13.01 -0.72
CA TYR A 267 12.91 -12.23 0.34
C TYR A 267 11.38 -12.19 0.16
N ALA A 268 10.89 -12.01 -1.07
CA ALA A 268 9.45 -12.05 -1.35
C ALA A 268 8.83 -13.39 -0.91
N ILE A 269 9.48 -14.51 -1.25
CA ILE A 269 9.02 -15.87 -0.91
C ILE A 269 9.07 -16.10 0.60
N GLU A 270 10.13 -15.67 1.27
CA GLU A 270 10.29 -15.80 2.73
C GLU A 270 9.19 -15.03 3.47
N LEU A 271 8.97 -13.77 3.11
CA LEU A 271 7.90 -12.94 3.68
C LEU A 271 6.51 -13.52 3.41
N HIS A 272 6.28 -14.08 2.23
CA HIS A 272 5.02 -14.73 1.89
C HIS A 272 4.78 -16.06 2.64
N LYS A 273 5.83 -16.71 3.15
CA LYS A 273 5.73 -17.95 3.94
C LYS A 273 5.70 -17.68 5.44
N GLN A 274 6.18 -16.52 5.87
CA GLN A 274 6.24 -16.14 7.27
C GLN A 274 4.84 -16.20 7.90
N GLN A 275 4.76 -16.75 9.11
CA GLN A 275 3.52 -16.73 9.88
C GLN A 275 3.22 -15.32 10.39
N PRO A 276 1.95 -14.98 10.64
CA PRO A 276 1.60 -13.71 11.26
C PRO A 276 2.35 -13.51 12.57
N ASP A 277 2.97 -12.35 12.73
CA ASP A 277 3.73 -12.01 13.94
C ASP A 277 3.61 -10.51 14.25
N THR A 278 3.83 -10.15 15.51
CA THR A 278 3.88 -8.75 15.96
C THR A 278 5.32 -8.37 16.28
N VAL A 279 5.91 -7.55 15.42
CA VAL A 279 7.29 -7.08 15.59
C VAL A 279 7.28 -5.83 16.47
N GLU A 280 7.91 -5.91 17.63
CA GLU A 280 8.08 -4.76 18.52
C GLU A 280 9.24 -3.87 18.07
N VAL A 281 9.00 -2.57 18.03
CA VAL A 281 10.06 -1.58 17.76
C VAL A 281 11.00 -1.54 18.96
N SER A 282 12.31 -1.67 18.69
CA SER A 282 13.35 -1.59 19.73
C SER A 282 13.28 -0.28 20.50
N ARG A 283 13.82 -0.26 21.72
CA ARG A 283 13.84 0.95 22.54
C ARG A 283 14.54 2.10 21.83
N GLU A 284 15.66 1.81 21.18
CA GLU A 284 16.48 2.79 20.45
C GLU A 284 15.68 3.40 19.29
N ALA A 285 15.05 2.56 18.47
CA ALA A 285 14.23 3.03 17.34
C ALA A 285 12.99 3.80 17.82
N ARG A 286 12.39 3.37 18.93
CA ARG A 286 11.24 4.04 19.54
C ARG A 286 11.59 5.44 20.05
N CYS A 287 12.76 5.62 20.67
CA CYS A 287 13.24 6.93 21.09
C CYS A 287 13.39 7.87 19.87
N LEU A 288 14.08 7.41 18.82
CA LEU A 288 14.26 8.18 17.60
C LEU A 288 12.92 8.56 16.94
N LEU A 289 11.99 7.61 16.86
CA LEU A 289 10.65 7.84 16.34
C LEU A 289 9.91 8.90 17.14
N LEU A 290 9.92 8.82 18.48
CA LEU A 290 9.22 9.78 19.33
C LEU A 290 9.84 11.17 19.32
N ASP A 291 11.16 11.26 19.26
CA ASP A 291 11.89 12.53 19.16
C ASP A 291 11.58 13.25 17.84
N TRP A 292 11.42 12.48 16.76
CA TRP A 292 10.93 13.02 15.49
C TRP A 292 9.41 13.30 15.51
N PHE A 293 8.59 12.43 16.08
CA PHE A 293 7.14 12.51 15.97
C PHE A 293 6.50 13.62 16.80
N LYS A 294 6.95 13.82 18.05
CA LYS A 294 6.32 14.78 18.98
C LYS A 294 6.31 16.22 18.46
N PRO A 295 7.41 16.79 17.93
CA PRO A 295 7.39 18.16 17.42
C PRO A 295 6.53 18.30 16.17
N GLN A 296 6.38 17.21 15.40
CA GLN A 296 5.63 17.19 14.15
C GLN A 296 4.13 17.17 14.45
N GLN A 297 3.73 16.38 15.43
CA GLN A 297 2.37 16.35 15.95
C GLN A 297 1.98 17.69 16.59
N ALA A 298 2.88 18.31 17.37
CA ALA A 298 2.64 19.62 17.95
C ALA A 298 2.37 20.69 16.87
N LYS A 299 3.15 20.70 15.79
CA LYS A 299 2.91 21.58 14.64
C LYS A 299 1.58 21.29 13.93
N ALA A 300 1.17 20.02 13.84
CA ALA A 300 -0.06 19.63 13.17
C ALA A 300 -1.33 20.04 13.94
N ILE A 301 -1.24 20.19 15.27
CA ILE A 301 -2.36 20.58 16.14
C ILE A 301 -2.39 22.10 16.38
N ASP A 302 -1.31 22.82 16.06
CA ASP A 302 -1.23 24.27 16.25
C ASP A 302 -2.30 24.99 15.41
N PRO A 303 -3.30 25.64 16.06
CA PRO A 303 -4.38 26.31 15.36
C PRO A 303 -3.89 27.51 14.54
N ASN A 304 -2.71 28.07 14.84
CA ASN A 304 -2.13 29.20 14.11
C ASN A 304 -1.47 28.79 12.78
N ILE A 305 -1.26 27.49 12.56
CA ILE A 305 -0.74 26.94 11.29
C ILE A 305 -1.89 26.64 10.31
N SER A 306 -3.16 26.66 10.78
CA SER A 306 -4.36 26.27 10.02
C SER A 306 -4.59 27.10 8.75
N GLU A 307 -4.41 28.42 8.76
CA GLU A 307 -4.80 29.25 7.60
C GLU A 307 -3.85 29.15 6.38
N LEU A 308 -2.61 28.70 6.57
CA LEU A 308 -1.59 28.60 5.52
C LEU A 308 -1.35 27.17 5.02
N CYS A 309 -1.65 26.17 5.85
CA CYS A 309 -1.40 24.76 5.52
C CYS A 309 -2.60 24.01 4.93
N ASP A 310 -3.82 24.55 5.03
CA ASP A 310 -5.01 23.95 4.41
C ASP A 310 -4.90 23.81 2.88
N HIS A 311 -3.96 24.50 2.23
CA HIS A 311 -3.80 24.49 0.77
C HIS A 311 -2.47 23.93 0.25
N CYS A 312 -1.46 23.68 1.10
CA CYS A 312 -0.09 23.51 0.59
C CYS A 312 0.67 22.25 0.98
N TRP A 313 0.36 21.56 2.08
CA TRP A 313 1.14 20.36 2.43
C TRP A 313 0.26 19.37 3.19
N ALA A 314 0.23 18.13 2.70
CA ALA A 314 -0.30 16.99 3.43
C ALA A 314 0.27 17.03 4.85
N ARG A 315 -0.62 17.09 5.85
CA ARG A 315 -0.23 16.83 7.25
C ARG A 315 0.64 15.58 7.23
N PRO A 316 1.87 15.61 7.77
CA PRO A 316 2.68 14.40 7.91
C PRO A 316 1.99 13.53 8.97
N THR A 317 0.93 12.85 8.55
CA THR A 317 0.27 11.80 9.33
C THR A 317 1.02 10.53 8.97
N LEU A 318 2.24 10.40 9.48
CA LEU A 318 2.98 9.16 9.38
C LEU A 318 2.40 8.17 10.40
N MET A 319 1.74 7.12 9.91
CA MET A 319 1.68 5.75 10.45
C MET A 319 1.31 5.47 11.92
N LEU A 320 0.78 6.42 12.71
CA LEU A 320 0.40 6.18 14.12
C LEU A 320 -1.02 6.62 14.50
N CYS A 321 -1.93 6.79 13.53
CA CYS A 321 -3.32 7.15 13.82
C CYS A 321 -4.31 6.11 13.25
N GLY A 322 -4.19 4.86 13.70
CA GLY A 322 -5.31 3.91 13.73
C GLY A 322 -6.04 4.02 15.08
N GLY A 323 -7.27 4.56 15.07
CA GLY A 323 -8.13 4.63 16.26
C GLY A 323 -9.29 5.63 16.08
N PRO A 324 -10.56 5.20 16.10
CA PRO A 324 -11.71 6.08 15.99
C PRO A 324 -12.06 6.67 17.35
N GLY A 325 -12.33 7.96 17.40
CA GLY A 325 -12.99 8.59 18.55
C GLY A 325 -12.31 9.87 19.01
N PHE A 326 -12.70 10.99 18.41
CA PHE A 326 -13.24 12.16 19.12
C PHE A 326 -13.80 13.11 18.05
N CYS A 327 -14.98 12.74 17.54
CA CYS A 327 -15.87 13.68 16.89
C CYS A 327 -16.66 14.36 18.00
N THR A 328 -16.32 15.60 18.34
CA THR A 328 -17.28 16.52 18.95
C THR A 328 -17.44 17.70 18.01
N THR A 329 -18.45 17.55 17.16
CA THR A 329 -19.28 18.65 16.67
C THR A 329 -19.52 19.70 17.77
N CYS A 330 -19.27 20.97 17.46
CA CYS A 330 -20.17 22.03 17.94
C CYS A 330 -20.27 23.10 16.85
N THR A 331 -21.36 22.98 16.10
CA THR A 331 -21.89 23.96 15.15
C THR A 331 -22.35 25.22 15.87
N THR A 332 -21.94 26.37 15.33
CA THR A 332 -22.65 27.66 15.20
C THR A 332 -23.64 28.10 16.30
N SER A 333 -23.38 29.27 16.90
CA SER A 333 -24.31 30.42 16.76
C SER A 333 -23.71 31.72 17.30
N THR A 334 -23.68 32.71 16.43
CA THR A 334 -23.58 34.15 16.71
C THR A 334 -24.61 34.58 17.75
N LEU A 335 -24.19 35.24 18.83
CA LEU A 335 -25.06 36.13 19.59
C LEU A 335 -24.23 37.22 20.28
N GLN A 336 -24.49 38.44 19.85
CA GLN A 336 -24.05 39.69 20.47
C GLN A 336 -24.56 39.85 21.91
N ARG A 337 -23.89 40.76 22.63
CA ARG A 337 -24.15 41.37 23.96
C ARG A 337 -23.35 40.70 25.07
N GLY A 338 -22.63 41.38 25.94
CA GLY A 338 -22.50 42.80 26.24
C GLY A 338 -21.52 42.93 27.41
N SER A 339 -20.92 44.12 27.55
CA SER A 339 -20.08 44.55 28.66
C SER A 339 -20.68 44.27 30.04
N CYS A 340 -19.83 43.90 31.01
CA CYS A 340 -19.76 44.48 32.37
C CYS A 340 -18.76 43.69 33.24
N GLY A 341 -17.89 44.41 33.96
CA GLY A 341 -17.07 43.88 35.07
C GLY A 341 -15.61 44.24 34.96
#